data_AF-A0A7V5BG18-F1
#
_entry.id   AF-A0A7V5BG18-F1
#
_cell.length_a   1.000
_cell.length_b   1.000
_cell.length_c   1.000
_cell.angle_alpha   90.00
_cell.angle_beta   90.00
_cell.angle_gamma   90.00
#
_symmetry.space_group_name_H-M   'P 1'
#
loop_
_entity.id
_entity.type
_entity.pdbx_description
1 polymer ?
#
loop_
_entity_poly.entity_id
_entity_poly.type
_entity_poly.pdbx_seq_one_letter_code
_entity_poly.pdbx_strand_id
1 'polypeptide(L)'
;MKNIIGIFFLFFLGTSTLLSQDFDDLPGVDAVYFEDIKSIEYRILGNDDQADPTAQIGALNEEIAKLKKRYSTEEDPDKQTSLQDDINTKQRQLNTVYDDKMERDKWRLKLAAPLSTMPIVNLNAGQTIYWAFDDLNEEPTRYSYTIIPFNWDWSHRLDVATSEYLDGFSYSEINEFVFPELTVTNYTAQRFSFPNNEIKPTISGNYLLVVYETNSEEVAFTRRVFVARQEFAFVDDIRDNSFDRDSLQNINFTISYPEIYDQLAPARDVKVVVLQNGRYDNARSIEKPALVMNSRLRYGYQDKIGFKPGKEFRYIMMQTLDYPQLGTEFVNRNKDNYEVYLKPQEERSYHPNFFYRDLNGKFVTMNGVQNEEPGDPDYAHVYFTFYQDRPYYKADLYVVGKLTDWQFKDEFRLSYNNREGRYEGEALLKQGYYDYYYALKQDGSDQIDIDRTEGHAFQTSNDYTVLVYYTPPNGRFDKLVATKTLSINY
;
A
#
# COMPACT_ATOMS: atom_id res chain seq x y z
N MET A 1 -40.92 39.33 41.18
CA MET A 1 -39.73 40.15 41.51
C MET A 1 -39.12 40.53 40.17
N LYS A 2 -39.22 41.79 39.73
CA LYS A 2 -38.11 42.79 39.64
C LYS A 2 -36.81 42.22 39.02
N ASN A 3 -36.21 42.74 37.93
CA ASN A 3 -36.43 43.92 37.04
C ASN A 3 -35.77 43.61 35.65
N ILE A 4 -36.26 44.02 34.45
CA ILE A 4 -36.24 45.36 33.78
C ILE A 4 -34.79 45.85 33.51
N ILE A 5 -34.27 46.17 32.30
CA ILE A 5 -34.74 46.28 30.88
C ILE A 5 -33.49 46.19 29.92
N GLY A 6 -33.47 46.08 28.57
CA GLY A 6 -34.45 45.82 27.49
C GLY A 6 -34.59 46.91 26.38
N ILE A 7 -34.01 46.76 25.16
CA ILE A 7 -34.22 47.60 23.93
C ILE A 7 -33.72 46.88 22.63
N PHE A 8 -34.01 47.43 21.42
CA PHE A 8 -33.96 46.75 20.09
C PHE A 8 -33.61 47.75 18.93
N PHE A 9 -33.42 47.28 17.67
CA PHE A 9 -33.21 48.02 16.37
C PHE A 9 -31.83 48.70 16.12
N LEU A 10 -31.32 48.96 14.88
CA LEU A 10 -31.32 48.25 13.55
C LEU A 10 -30.42 49.02 12.53
N PHE A 11 -29.81 48.34 11.52
CA PHE A 11 -29.24 48.83 10.21
C PHE A 11 -28.34 50.10 10.13
N PHE A 12 -27.19 50.02 9.42
CA PHE A 12 -27.06 50.41 7.99
C PHE A 12 -25.69 50.00 7.36
N LEU A 13 -25.51 50.24 6.04
CA LEU A 13 -24.32 49.91 5.23
C LEU A 13 -23.16 50.94 5.37
N GLY A 14 -21.94 50.57 4.94
CA GLY A 14 -20.93 51.56 4.52
C GLY A 14 -19.50 51.03 4.32
N THR A 15 -19.01 50.98 3.08
CA THR A 15 -17.61 50.66 2.72
C THR A 15 -16.65 51.84 2.96
N SER A 16 -15.38 51.57 3.31
CA SER A 16 -14.17 51.89 2.51
C SER A 16 -12.88 52.26 3.28
N THR A 17 -11.78 51.59 2.90
CA THR A 17 -10.35 52.02 2.86
C THR A 17 -9.60 52.66 4.05
N LEU A 18 -8.46 52.00 4.36
CA LEU A 18 -7.08 52.50 4.54
C LEU A 18 -6.50 52.86 5.94
N LEU A 19 -5.24 52.43 6.07
CA LEU A 19 -4.13 52.84 6.96
C LEU A 19 -4.06 52.29 8.40
N SER A 20 -3.26 51.21 8.52
CA SER A 20 -2.04 51.06 9.35
C SER A 20 -1.99 51.47 10.83
N GLN A 21 -1.16 50.72 11.58
CA GLN A 21 -0.81 50.87 13.01
C GLN A 21 -1.83 50.23 13.98
N ASP A 22 -1.42 49.46 15.00
CA ASP A 22 -0.14 48.76 15.28
C ASP A 22 -0.49 47.40 15.93
N PHE A 23 0.31 46.35 15.73
CA PHE A 23 0.11 45.04 16.39
C PHE A 23 1.41 44.25 16.66
N ASP A 24 2.54 44.95 16.78
CA ASP A 24 3.78 44.38 17.32
C ASP A 24 3.73 44.34 18.87
N ASP A 25 3.05 43.34 19.45
CA ASP A 25 3.30 42.87 20.84
C ASP A 25 2.55 41.56 21.20
N LEU A 26 2.69 40.51 20.39
CA LEU A 26 2.32 39.13 20.76
C LEU A 26 3.46 38.15 20.42
N PRO A 27 4.23 37.68 21.43
CA PRO A 27 5.40 36.85 21.17
C PRO A 27 5.06 35.36 20.97
N GLY A 28 5.39 34.82 19.79
CA GLY A 28 6.03 33.50 19.70
C GLY A 28 5.14 32.26 19.54
N VAL A 29 4.01 32.33 18.84
CA VAL A 29 3.32 31.15 18.28
C VAL A 29 2.95 31.43 16.81
N ASP A 30 2.63 30.39 16.03
CA ASP A 30 2.12 30.39 14.64
C ASP A 30 3.09 30.55 13.46
N ALA A 31 4.40 30.80 13.68
CA ALA A 31 5.35 30.99 12.57
C ALA A 31 6.27 29.80 12.23
N VAL A 32 6.59 28.92 13.19
CA VAL A 32 7.63 27.87 13.02
C VAL A 32 7.05 26.59 12.38
N TYR A 33 5.95 26.08 12.92
CA TYR A 33 5.40 24.74 12.62
C TYR A 33 4.84 24.52 11.19
N PHE A 34 4.96 25.51 10.29
CA PHE A 34 4.58 25.38 8.88
C PHE A 34 5.75 25.04 7.96
N GLU A 35 7.00 25.14 8.42
CA GLU A 35 8.18 24.70 7.66
C GLU A 35 8.36 23.17 7.79
N ASP A 36 8.09 22.60 8.96
CA ASP A 36 8.35 21.19 9.35
C ASP A 36 7.61 20.15 8.48
N ILE A 37 6.38 20.41 8.05
CA ILE A 37 5.68 19.48 7.13
C ILE A 37 6.33 19.53 5.75
N LYS A 38 6.79 20.72 5.33
CA LYS A 38 7.40 20.92 4.01
C LYS A 38 8.84 20.42 3.95
N SER A 39 9.59 20.42 5.06
CA SER A 39 10.88 19.72 5.13
C SER A 39 10.69 18.21 4.97
N ILE A 40 9.68 17.63 5.62
CA ILE A 40 9.36 16.20 5.53
C ILE A 40 8.83 15.83 4.13
N GLU A 41 7.90 16.61 3.56
CA GLU A 41 7.47 16.44 2.16
C GLU A 41 8.67 16.52 1.19
N TYR A 42 9.54 17.51 1.35
CA TYR A 42 10.72 17.68 0.50
C TYR A 42 11.75 16.55 0.67
N ARG A 43 11.88 15.94 1.85
CA ARG A 43 12.70 14.74 2.10
C ARG A 43 12.12 13.48 1.46
N ILE A 44 10.80 13.27 1.54
CA ILE A 44 10.12 12.16 0.81
C ILE A 44 10.27 12.35 -0.71
N LEU A 45 10.24 13.61 -1.16
CA LEU A 45 10.47 14.05 -2.53
C LEU A 45 11.96 14.34 -2.83
N GLY A 46 12.91 13.87 -2.00
CA GLY A 46 14.31 14.33 -2.05
C GLY A 46 15.28 13.42 -1.31
N ASN A 47 15.89 12.48 -2.04
CA ASN A 47 16.87 11.54 -1.49
C ASN A 47 18.30 12.10 -1.61
N ASP A 48 19.07 12.03 -0.53
CA ASP A 48 20.08 13.06 -0.14
C ASP A 48 21.38 13.11 -0.96
N ASP A 49 21.48 12.37 -2.08
CA ASP A 49 22.65 12.42 -2.99
C ASP A 49 22.34 12.09 -4.47
N GLN A 50 21.05 12.02 -4.88
CA GLN A 50 20.66 11.77 -6.28
C GLN A 50 19.45 12.61 -6.73
N ALA A 51 19.72 13.55 -7.64
CA ALA A 51 18.80 14.24 -8.57
C ALA A 51 17.34 14.45 -8.12
N ASP A 52 17.02 15.69 -7.69
CA ASP A 52 15.67 16.23 -7.38
C ASP A 52 14.50 15.36 -7.91
N PRO A 53 13.91 14.51 -7.04
CA PRO A 53 12.76 13.71 -7.40
C PRO A 53 11.55 14.54 -7.85
N THR A 54 11.42 15.83 -7.53
CA THR A 54 10.41 16.70 -8.15
C THR A 54 10.58 16.77 -9.67
N ALA A 55 11.82 16.87 -10.15
CA ALA A 55 12.16 16.80 -11.57
C ALA A 55 12.00 15.37 -12.13
N GLN A 56 12.30 14.32 -11.37
CA GLN A 56 12.08 12.92 -11.80
C GLN A 56 10.58 12.59 -11.95
N ILE A 57 9.76 12.99 -10.97
CA ILE A 57 8.29 12.92 -10.96
C ILE A 57 7.74 13.77 -12.10
N GLY A 58 8.26 14.97 -12.32
CA GLY A 58 7.89 15.83 -13.45
C GLY A 58 8.15 15.15 -14.80
N ALA A 59 9.33 14.57 -14.99
CA ALA A 59 9.71 13.85 -16.20
C ALA A 59 8.84 12.59 -16.43
N LEU A 60 8.60 11.79 -15.39
CA LEU A 60 7.71 10.63 -15.45
C LEU A 60 6.27 11.03 -15.80
N ASN A 61 5.72 12.08 -15.19
CA ASN A 61 4.39 12.60 -15.53
C ASN A 61 4.32 13.11 -16.98
N GLU A 62 5.37 13.80 -17.47
CA GLU A 62 5.41 14.26 -18.86
C GLU A 62 5.51 13.08 -19.85
N GLU A 63 6.24 12.01 -19.50
CA GLU A 63 6.33 10.78 -20.29
C GLU A 63 5.01 10.00 -20.30
N ILE A 64 4.35 9.83 -19.14
CA ILE A 64 3.01 9.26 -19.01
C ILE A 64 2.01 10.06 -19.86
N ALA A 65 2.05 11.40 -19.82
CA ALA A 65 1.18 12.25 -20.63
C ALA A 65 1.43 12.08 -22.14
N LYS A 66 2.69 11.95 -22.57
CA LYS A 66 3.06 11.65 -23.98
C LYS A 66 2.54 10.29 -24.42
N LEU A 67 2.64 9.27 -23.57
CA LEU A 67 2.14 7.91 -23.85
C LEU A 67 0.60 7.87 -23.89
N LYS A 68 -0.09 8.44 -22.89
CA LYS A 68 -1.56 8.56 -22.87
C LYS A 68 -2.09 9.30 -24.10
N LYS A 69 -1.37 10.34 -24.56
CA LYS A 69 -1.69 11.04 -25.82
C LYS A 69 -1.56 10.14 -27.05
N ARG A 70 -0.48 9.34 -27.17
CA ARG A 70 -0.32 8.37 -28.27
C ARG A 70 -1.42 7.32 -28.25
N TYR A 71 -1.69 6.71 -27.09
CA TYR A 71 -2.76 5.74 -26.87
C TYR A 71 -4.13 6.25 -27.33
N SER A 72 -4.43 7.54 -27.08
CA SER A 72 -5.68 8.18 -27.52
C SER A 72 -5.82 8.42 -29.03
N THR A 73 -4.78 8.12 -29.81
CA THR A 73 -4.71 8.33 -31.27
C THR A 73 -4.24 7.11 -32.06
N GLU A 74 -4.03 5.96 -31.40
CA GLU A 74 -3.67 4.70 -32.05
C GLU A 74 -4.95 3.90 -32.38
N GLU A 75 -5.03 3.36 -33.59
CA GLU A 75 -6.18 2.60 -34.09
C GLU A 75 -5.90 1.08 -34.15
N ASP A 76 -4.65 0.66 -33.94
CA ASP A 76 -4.19 -0.73 -33.93
C ASP A 76 -4.30 -1.33 -32.51
N PRO A 77 -5.13 -2.38 -32.29
CA PRO A 77 -5.35 -2.94 -30.95
C PRO A 77 -4.11 -3.55 -30.29
N ASP A 78 -3.18 -4.11 -31.06
CA ASP A 78 -1.96 -4.73 -30.52
C ASP A 78 -1.00 -3.64 -30.04
N LYS A 79 -0.86 -2.55 -30.82
CA LYS A 79 -0.09 -1.36 -30.39
C LYS A 79 -0.77 -0.63 -29.24
N GLN A 80 -2.10 -0.54 -29.23
CA GLN A 80 -2.87 0.07 -28.15
C GLN A 80 -2.66 -0.70 -26.83
N THR A 81 -2.66 -2.03 -26.88
CA THR A 81 -2.31 -2.90 -25.74
C THR A 81 -0.88 -2.65 -25.26
N SER A 82 0.11 -2.62 -26.17
CA SER A 82 1.51 -2.32 -25.83
C SER A 82 1.67 -0.93 -25.19
N LEU A 83 0.99 0.09 -25.72
CA LEU A 83 1.00 1.45 -25.16
C LEU A 83 0.33 1.49 -23.78
N GLN A 84 -0.68 0.68 -23.52
CA GLN A 84 -1.28 0.59 -22.19
C GLN A 84 -0.31 -0.02 -21.18
N ASP A 85 0.45 -1.05 -21.54
CA ASP A 85 1.45 -1.64 -20.64
C ASP A 85 2.72 -0.77 -20.50
N ASP A 86 3.08 0.06 -21.50
CA ASP A 86 4.05 1.16 -21.33
C ASP A 86 3.53 2.19 -20.32
N ILE A 87 2.28 2.65 -20.44
CA ILE A 87 1.63 3.57 -19.49
C ILE A 87 1.60 2.95 -18.10
N ASN A 88 1.20 1.67 -17.98
CA ASN A 88 1.20 0.94 -16.70
C ASN A 88 2.62 0.88 -16.11
N THR A 89 3.65 0.67 -16.93
CA THR A 89 5.05 0.61 -16.49
C THR A 89 5.58 1.96 -16.01
N LYS A 90 5.24 3.06 -16.70
CA LYS A 90 5.60 4.41 -16.25
C LYS A 90 4.80 4.88 -15.03
N GLN A 91 3.51 4.53 -14.95
CA GLN A 91 2.71 4.75 -13.74
C GLN A 91 3.25 3.92 -12.57
N ARG A 92 3.74 2.69 -12.79
CA ARG A 92 4.44 1.91 -11.76
C ARG A 92 5.73 2.60 -11.31
N GLN A 93 6.58 3.07 -12.22
CA GLN A 93 7.79 3.84 -11.86
C GLN A 93 7.48 5.10 -11.06
N LEU A 94 6.40 5.82 -11.37
CA LEU A 94 5.92 6.95 -10.57
C LEU A 94 5.41 6.51 -9.18
N ASN A 95 4.62 5.44 -9.12
CA ASN A 95 4.16 4.85 -7.86
C ASN A 95 5.34 4.40 -6.98
N THR A 96 6.43 3.88 -7.55
CA THR A 96 7.63 3.46 -6.80
C THR A 96 8.35 4.61 -6.09
N VAL A 97 8.12 5.87 -6.48
CA VAL A 97 8.56 7.02 -5.68
C VAL A 97 7.80 7.07 -4.35
N TYR A 98 6.49 6.85 -4.38
CA TYR A 98 5.55 6.89 -3.24
C TYR A 98 5.09 5.49 -2.77
N ASP A 99 5.96 4.50 -2.81
CA ASP A 99 5.64 3.13 -2.38
C ASP A 99 5.52 2.99 -0.87
N ASP A 100 5.01 1.83 -0.43
CA ASP A 100 5.10 1.34 0.95
C ASP A 100 6.57 1.03 1.30
N LYS A 101 7.41 2.06 1.44
CA LYS A 101 8.84 1.93 1.75
C LYS A 101 9.06 1.84 3.25
N MET A 102 10.14 1.18 3.62
CA MET A 102 10.79 1.27 4.92
C MET A 102 12.24 1.62 4.58
N GLU A 103 12.76 2.72 5.11
CA GLU A 103 13.89 3.38 4.45
C GLU A 103 15.20 2.60 4.53
N ARG A 104 15.99 2.71 3.46
CA ARG A 104 16.90 1.64 3.01
C ARG A 104 17.98 1.24 4.03
N ASP A 105 18.43 2.17 4.86
CA ASP A 105 19.50 1.95 5.83
C ASP A 105 19.00 1.41 7.19
N LYS A 106 17.67 1.29 7.38
CA LYS A 106 17.05 0.94 8.66
C LYS A 106 16.52 -0.50 8.68
N TRP A 107 17.44 -1.46 8.45
CA TRP A 107 17.25 -2.91 8.72
C TRP A 107 16.73 -3.21 10.13
N ARG A 108 16.97 -2.27 11.06
CA ARG A 108 16.46 -2.21 12.44
C ARG A 108 14.94 -2.11 12.55
N LEU A 109 14.24 -1.61 11.53
CA LEU A 109 12.78 -1.54 11.54
C LEU A 109 12.19 -2.80 10.93
N LYS A 110 11.04 -3.27 11.45
CA LYS A 110 10.29 -4.40 10.87
C LYS A 110 8.78 -4.19 11.04
N LEU A 111 7.98 -4.55 10.04
CA LEU A 111 6.52 -4.46 10.12
C LEU A 111 5.98 -5.59 11.02
N ALA A 112 5.47 -5.23 12.20
CA ALA A 112 5.09 -6.20 13.23
C ALA A 112 3.79 -6.94 12.90
N ALA A 113 2.87 -6.31 12.15
CA ALA A 113 1.75 -7.00 11.51
C ALA A 113 1.35 -6.25 10.24
N PRO A 114 1.01 -6.94 9.14
CA PRO A 114 0.28 -6.29 8.07
C PRO A 114 -1.18 -6.16 8.51
N LEU A 115 -1.87 -5.22 7.89
CA LEU A 115 -3.31 -5.17 7.98
C LEU A 115 -3.88 -6.39 7.24
N SER A 116 -4.80 -7.12 7.88
CA SER A 116 -5.45 -8.29 7.28
C SER A 116 -6.30 -7.95 6.05
N THR A 117 -6.69 -6.68 5.93
CA THR A 117 -7.34 -6.05 4.78
C THR A 117 -6.52 -4.87 4.28
N MET A 118 -6.87 -4.33 3.11
CA MET A 118 -6.33 -3.05 2.64
C MET A 118 -6.52 -1.92 3.69
N PRO A 119 -5.60 -0.93 3.76
CA PRO A 119 -5.67 0.23 4.67
C PRO A 119 -6.79 1.22 4.28
N ILE A 120 -8.05 0.79 4.38
CA ILE A 120 -9.24 1.57 4.02
C ILE A 120 -10.03 1.90 5.28
N VAL A 121 -10.21 3.19 5.57
CA VAL A 121 -11.14 3.69 6.59
C VAL A 121 -12.30 4.43 5.95
N ASN A 122 -13.52 4.17 6.41
CA ASN A 122 -14.67 4.94 5.98
C ASN A 122 -14.83 6.20 6.84
N LEU A 123 -14.80 7.36 6.17
CA LEU A 123 -14.95 8.68 6.77
C LEU A 123 -16.29 8.78 7.50
N ASN A 124 -16.25 9.27 8.74
CA ASN A 124 -17.37 9.33 9.70
C ASN A 124 -17.97 7.96 10.12
N ALA A 125 -17.37 6.82 9.76
CA ALA A 125 -17.89 5.49 10.15
C ALA A 125 -17.36 4.95 11.49
N GLY A 126 -16.50 5.71 12.20
CA GLY A 126 -15.85 5.26 13.43
C GLY A 126 -14.85 4.10 13.24
N GLN A 127 -14.37 3.91 12.01
CA GLN A 127 -13.38 2.89 11.66
C GLN A 127 -11.95 3.45 11.82
N THR A 128 -11.09 2.64 12.43
CA THR A 128 -9.70 2.97 12.72
C THR A 128 -8.82 1.78 12.36
N ILE A 129 -7.69 2.05 11.70
CA ILE A 129 -6.60 1.12 11.43
C ILE A 129 -5.64 1.14 12.62
N TYR A 130 -5.18 -0.02 13.05
CA TYR A 130 -4.09 -0.17 14.02
C TYR A 130 -2.80 -0.51 13.28
N TRP A 131 -1.75 0.26 13.54
CA TRP A 131 -0.42 0.06 12.97
C TRP A 131 0.53 -0.44 14.05
N ALA A 132 1.36 -1.42 13.69
CA ALA A 132 2.37 -1.97 14.58
C ALA A 132 3.67 -2.21 13.80
N PHE A 133 4.79 -1.72 14.34
CA PHE A 133 6.13 -1.97 13.83
C PHE A 133 7.09 -2.15 14.99
N ASP A 134 8.18 -2.86 14.75
CA ASP A 134 9.22 -3.11 15.72
C ASP A 134 10.46 -2.30 15.38
N ASP A 135 11.18 -1.88 16.41
CA ASP A 135 12.48 -1.23 16.32
C ASP A 135 13.53 -2.04 17.08
N LEU A 136 14.45 -2.67 16.36
CA LEU A 136 15.53 -3.51 16.86
C LEU A 136 16.75 -2.70 17.37
N ASN A 137 16.63 -1.36 17.53
CA ASN A 137 17.63 -0.57 18.26
C ASN A 137 17.76 -0.98 19.73
N GLU A 138 18.97 -0.87 20.28
CA GLU A 138 19.24 -1.04 21.71
C GLU A 138 18.62 0.09 22.56
N GLU A 139 18.54 1.33 22.03
CA GLU A 139 17.92 2.48 22.71
C GLU A 139 16.52 2.81 22.14
N PRO A 140 15.50 3.05 22.99
CA PRO A 140 14.14 3.31 22.53
C PRO A 140 14.03 4.63 21.76
N THR A 141 13.75 4.54 20.46
CA THR A 141 13.62 5.70 19.58
C THR A 141 12.17 6.25 19.61
N ARG A 142 12.00 7.58 19.62
CA ARG A 142 10.70 8.25 19.51
C ARG A 142 10.31 8.46 18.05
N TYR A 143 9.04 8.22 17.75
CA TYR A 143 8.49 8.40 16.41
C TYR A 143 7.27 9.32 16.42
N SER A 144 7.15 10.10 15.36
CA SER A 144 5.96 10.87 15.03
C SER A 144 5.42 10.42 13.68
N TYR A 145 4.15 10.71 13.41
CA TYR A 145 3.56 10.45 12.09
C TYR A 145 2.66 11.58 11.60
N THR A 146 2.55 11.69 10.28
CA THR A 146 1.66 12.62 9.57
C THR A 146 0.97 11.90 8.41
N ILE A 147 -0.01 12.56 7.77
CA ILE A 147 -0.60 12.10 6.50
C ILE A 147 -0.57 13.22 5.45
N ILE A 148 -0.18 12.89 4.23
CA ILE A 148 -0.11 13.79 3.08
C ILE A 148 -1.18 13.37 2.06
N PRO A 149 -1.97 14.28 1.46
CA PRO A 149 -3.04 13.94 0.52
C PRO A 149 -2.53 13.72 -0.90
N PHE A 150 -3.03 12.69 -1.57
CA PHE A 150 -2.62 12.26 -2.91
C PHE A 150 -3.80 12.10 -3.87
N ASN A 151 -3.48 12.14 -5.16
CA ASN A 151 -4.42 11.86 -6.24
C ASN A 151 -4.73 10.38 -6.39
N TRP A 152 -5.77 10.08 -7.15
CA TRP A 152 -6.17 8.70 -7.51
C TRP A 152 -5.02 7.89 -8.12
N ASP A 153 -4.08 8.57 -8.79
CA ASP A 153 -2.92 8.03 -9.49
C ASP A 153 -1.58 8.22 -8.74
N TRP A 154 -1.64 8.60 -7.45
CA TRP A 154 -0.50 8.91 -6.58
C TRP A 154 0.41 10.07 -7.05
N SER A 155 -0.10 11.01 -7.86
CA SER A 155 0.55 12.33 -7.99
C SER A 155 0.31 13.23 -6.76
N HIS A 156 1.34 13.97 -6.35
CA HIS A 156 1.38 14.84 -5.15
C HIS A 156 0.60 16.15 -5.33
N ARG A 157 0.17 16.80 -4.24
CA ARG A 157 -0.51 18.10 -4.25
C ARG A 157 0.20 19.15 -3.38
N LEU A 158 1.26 19.77 -3.93
CA LEU A 158 2.13 20.77 -3.29
C LEU A 158 1.43 22.04 -2.74
N ASP A 159 0.21 22.35 -3.20
CA ASP A 159 -0.47 23.62 -2.90
C ASP A 159 -1.53 23.53 -1.79
N VAL A 160 -1.75 22.35 -1.20
CA VAL A 160 -2.87 22.11 -0.27
C VAL A 160 -2.50 22.51 1.16
N ALA A 161 -3.34 23.31 1.82
CA ALA A 161 -3.19 23.61 3.24
C ALA A 161 -3.75 22.47 4.10
N THR A 162 -3.09 22.14 5.21
CA THR A 162 -3.45 21.04 6.12
C THR A 162 -4.90 21.13 6.62
N SER A 163 -5.38 22.35 6.90
CA SER A 163 -6.75 22.63 7.34
C SER A 163 -7.83 22.42 6.27
N GLU A 164 -7.46 22.13 5.01
CA GLU A 164 -8.42 21.71 3.98
C GLU A 164 -8.80 20.23 4.10
N TYR A 165 -7.91 19.38 4.65
CA TYR A 165 -8.07 17.92 4.65
C TYR A 165 -7.95 17.25 6.03
N LEU A 166 -7.52 17.96 7.08
CA LEU A 166 -7.50 17.50 8.47
C LEU A 166 -8.35 18.38 9.41
N ASP A 167 -8.94 17.71 10.40
CA ASP A 167 -9.41 18.29 11.66
C ASP A 167 -8.48 17.81 12.80
N GLY A 168 -7.96 18.77 13.58
CA GLY A 168 -6.96 18.54 14.62
C GLY A 168 -5.55 18.98 14.20
N PHE A 169 -4.54 18.18 14.55
CA PHE A 169 -3.12 18.45 14.35
C PHE A 169 -2.61 17.92 13.00
N SER A 170 -1.48 18.47 12.54
CA SER A 170 -0.77 18.03 11.34
C SER A 170 0.05 16.76 11.52
N TYR A 171 0.52 16.50 12.74
CA TYR A 171 1.25 15.30 13.13
C TYR A 171 0.83 14.84 14.55
N SER A 172 1.24 13.63 14.92
CA SER A 172 0.93 12.99 16.21
C SER A 172 2.13 12.14 16.64
N GLU A 173 2.45 12.12 17.93
CA GLU A 173 3.58 11.34 18.49
C GLU A 173 3.11 9.92 18.86
N ILE A 174 3.91 8.92 18.46
CA ILE A 174 3.65 7.51 18.72
C ILE A 174 4.04 7.20 20.17
N ASN A 175 3.04 7.29 21.05
CA ASN A 175 3.20 7.18 22.50
C ASN A 175 2.99 5.75 23.06
N GLU A 176 2.39 4.82 22.31
CA GLU A 176 2.25 3.42 22.73
C GLU A 176 3.46 2.61 22.25
N PHE A 177 4.44 2.40 23.14
CA PHE A 177 5.56 1.49 22.93
C PHE A 177 5.66 0.46 24.07
N VAL A 178 6.06 -0.76 23.72
CA VAL A 178 6.17 -1.90 24.65
C VAL A 178 7.53 -2.57 24.48
N PHE A 179 8.14 -2.96 25.60
CA PHE A 179 9.31 -3.83 25.60
C PHE A 179 8.84 -5.30 25.68
N PRO A 180 9.18 -6.14 24.69
CA PRO A 180 8.81 -7.55 24.66
C PRO A 180 9.42 -8.31 25.84
N GLU A 181 8.67 -9.25 26.41
CA GLU A 181 9.21 -10.16 27.42
C GLU A 181 9.62 -11.52 26.83
N LEU A 182 10.67 -12.11 27.42
CA LEU A 182 11.16 -13.47 27.12
C LEU A 182 11.71 -13.72 25.70
N THR A 183 11.91 -12.69 24.88
CA THR A 183 12.62 -12.80 23.59
C THR A 183 14.15 -12.88 23.76
N VAL A 184 14.81 -13.51 22.80
CA VAL A 184 16.27 -13.50 22.59
C VAL A 184 16.67 -12.27 21.77
N THR A 185 15.83 -11.87 20.81
CA THR A 185 16.01 -10.63 20.05
C THR A 185 15.40 -9.46 20.79
N ASN A 186 16.23 -8.49 21.18
CA ASN A 186 15.75 -7.22 21.73
C ASN A 186 15.10 -6.38 20.62
N TYR A 187 13.92 -5.84 20.89
CA TYR A 187 13.29 -4.80 20.07
C TYR A 187 12.32 -3.97 20.91
N THR A 188 11.87 -2.83 20.39
CA THR A 188 10.79 -2.00 20.95
C THR A 188 9.57 -2.10 20.03
N ALA A 189 8.45 -2.61 20.54
CA ALA A 189 7.21 -2.72 19.79
C ALA A 189 6.47 -1.37 19.79
N GLN A 190 6.42 -0.69 18.65
CA GLN A 190 5.75 0.60 18.46
C GLN A 190 4.34 0.40 17.90
N ARG A 191 3.35 1.11 18.45
CA ARG A 191 1.94 0.99 18.08
C ARG A 191 1.26 2.35 18.03
N PHE A 192 0.33 2.50 17.08
CA PHE A 192 -0.57 3.64 17.04
C PHE A 192 -1.84 3.30 16.24
N SER A 193 -2.79 4.22 16.22
CA SER A 193 -4.06 4.03 15.51
C SER A 193 -4.43 5.27 14.68
N PHE A 194 -5.03 5.05 13.51
CA PHE A 194 -5.39 6.10 12.55
C PHE A 194 -6.74 5.80 11.85
N PRO A 195 -7.67 6.77 11.73
CA PRO A 195 -7.70 8.07 12.40
C PRO A 195 -7.83 7.95 13.92
N ASN A 196 -7.43 9.01 14.63
CA ASN A 196 -7.53 9.10 16.09
C ASN A 196 -8.11 10.47 16.51
N ASN A 197 -7.94 10.88 17.78
CA ASN A 197 -8.45 12.17 18.25
C ASN A 197 -7.64 13.38 17.74
N GLU A 198 -6.38 13.18 17.38
CA GLU A 198 -5.41 14.21 16.99
C GLU A 198 -5.41 14.43 15.48
N ILE A 199 -5.41 13.37 14.67
CA ILE A 199 -5.41 13.44 13.20
C ILE A 199 -6.70 12.82 12.66
N LYS A 200 -7.63 13.66 12.16
CA LYS A 200 -8.90 13.24 11.54
C LYS A 200 -9.01 13.72 10.09
N PRO A 201 -9.05 12.83 9.09
CA PRO A 201 -9.24 13.24 7.69
C PRO A 201 -10.68 13.71 7.44
N THR A 202 -10.84 14.91 6.88
CA THR A 202 -12.14 15.54 6.56
C THR A 202 -12.56 15.33 5.11
N ILE A 203 -11.62 14.90 4.25
CA ILE A 203 -11.81 14.60 2.83
C ILE A 203 -11.51 13.13 2.54
N SER A 204 -12.31 12.49 1.67
CA SER A 204 -12.01 11.16 1.14
C SER A 204 -11.04 11.24 -0.04
N GLY A 205 -10.14 10.27 -0.18
CA GLY A 205 -9.06 10.25 -1.17
C GLY A 205 -7.94 9.28 -0.80
N ASN A 206 -6.82 9.39 -1.52
CA ASN A 206 -5.57 8.71 -1.19
C ASN A 206 -4.75 9.57 -0.21
N TYR A 207 -4.07 8.90 0.72
CA TYR A 207 -3.14 9.52 1.66
C TYR A 207 -1.88 8.70 1.76
N LEU A 208 -0.71 9.36 1.85
CA LEU A 208 0.52 8.72 2.27
C LEU A 208 0.68 9.01 3.76
N LEU A 209 0.60 7.97 4.58
CA LEU A 209 1.02 8.04 5.97
C LEU A 209 2.55 7.93 6.02
N VAL A 210 3.17 8.85 6.77
CA VAL A 210 4.61 8.94 6.94
C VAL A 210 4.91 8.78 8.42
N VAL A 211 5.75 7.82 8.78
CA VAL A 211 6.33 7.72 10.12
C VAL A 211 7.79 8.15 10.04
N TYR A 212 8.21 8.99 10.98
CA TYR A 212 9.55 9.57 11.04
C TYR A 212 10.03 9.65 12.49
N GLU A 213 11.33 9.70 12.69
CA GLU A 213 11.94 9.88 14.01
C GLU A 213 11.69 11.30 14.53
N THR A 214 11.14 11.44 15.75
CA THR A 214 10.72 12.73 16.32
C THR A 214 11.88 13.72 16.51
N ASN A 215 13.11 13.23 16.65
CA ASN A 215 14.29 14.06 16.97
C ASN A 215 15.16 14.44 15.75
N SER A 216 15.09 13.67 14.66
CA SER A 216 15.96 13.81 13.47
C SER A 216 15.17 14.16 12.20
N GLU A 217 13.84 14.05 12.26
CA GLU A 217 12.91 14.15 11.11
C GLU A 217 13.26 13.17 9.97
N GLU A 218 14.05 12.13 10.25
CA GLU A 218 14.36 11.09 9.27
C GLU A 218 13.16 10.18 9.08
N VAL A 219 12.75 9.99 7.82
CA VAL A 219 11.66 9.07 7.47
C VAL A 219 12.07 7.65 7.89
N ALA A 220 11.20 7.02 8.67
CA ALA A 220 11.34 5.64 9.11
C ALA A 220 10.67 4.70 8.09
N PHE A 221 9.42 5.00 7.74
CA PHE A 221 8.68 4.30 6.69
C PHE A 221 7.48 5.12 6.18
N THR A 222 7.01 4.77 4.98
CA THR A 222 5.78 5.28 4.37
C THR A 222 4.77 4.15 4.18
N ARG A 223 3.47 4.46 4.28
CA ARG A 223 2.37 3.53 3.98
C ARG A 223 1.24 4.25 3.26
N ARG A 224 0.73 3.64 2.19
CA ARG A 224 -0.48 4.09 1.49
C ARG A 224 -1.70 3.85 2.37
N VAL A 225 -2.58 4.85 2.47
CA VAL A 225 -3.83 4.80 3.24
C VAL A 225 -4.97 5.38 2.40
N PHE A 226 -6.16 4.84 2.57
CA PHE A 226 -7.36 5.20 1.82
C PHE A 226 -8.43 5.68 2.78
N VAL A 227 -8.88 6.92 2.60
CA VAL A 227 -10.04 7.44 3.31
C VAL A 227 -11.20 7.40 2.33
N ALA A 228 -12.10 6.42 2.50
CA ALA A 228 -13.24 6.22 1.63
C ALA A 228 -14.48 6.94 2.17
N ARG A 229 -15.39 7.33 1.27
CA ARG A 229 -16.74 7.79 1.62
C ARG A 229 -17.71 7.22 0.60
N GLN A 230 -18.56 6.27 1.01
CA GLN A 230 -19.40 5.50 0.08
C GLN A 230 -20.57 6.35 -0.46
N GLU A 231 -20.28 7.22 -1.43
CA GLU A 231 -21.26 8.07 -2.14
C GLU A 231 -21.77 7.39 -3.43
N PHE A 232 -20.98 6.48 -4.01
CA PHE A 232 -21.35 5.62 -5.12
C PHE A 232 -21.60 4.19 -4.60
N ALA A 233 -22.42 3.40 -5.31
CA ALA A 233 -22.78 2.03 -4.91
C ALA A 233 -22.45 1.01 -6.00
N PHE A 234 -22.03 -0.20 -5.61
CA PHE A 234 -21.89 -1.34 -6.53
C PHE A 234 -23.27 -1.98 -6.74
N VAL A 235 -23.74 -2.02 -7.99
CA VAL A 235 -25.07 -2.50 -8.38
C VAL A 235 -25.08 -4.00 -8.61
N ASP A 236 -24.05 -4.49 -9.27
CA ASP A 236 -23.80 -5.91 -9.51
C ASP A 236 -22.60 -6.34 -8.66
N ASP A 237 -22.55 -7.62 -8.29
CA ASP A 237 -21.32 -8.18 -7.75
C ASP A 237 -20.22 -8.20 -8.81
N ILE A 238 -18.98 -8.03 -8.34
CA ILE A 238 -17.80 -8.21 -9.17
C ILE A 238 -17.77 -9.69 -9.59
N ARG A 239 -17.56 -9.99 -10.87
CA ARG A 239 -17.58 -11.36 -11.39
C ARG A 239 -16.43 -11.63 -12.35
N ASP A 240 -15.87 -12.84 -12.22
CA ASP A 240 -15.11 -13.45 -13.30
C ASP A 240 -16.04 -13.97 -14.40
N ASN A 241 -15.53 -13.97 -15.63
CA ASN A 241 -16.14 -14.54 -16.83
C ASN A 241 -15.13 -15.40 -17.63
N SER A 242 -14.10 -15.94 -16.98
CA SER A 242 -13.13 -16.89 -17.56
C SER A 242 -13.78 -18.23 -17.90
N PHE A 243 -14.37 -18.33 -19.10
CA PHE A 243 -14.75 -19.62 -19.71
C PHE A 243 -13.55 -20.38 -20.30
N ASP A 244 -12.43 -19.68 -20.48
CA ASP A 244 -11.15 -20.22 -20.91
C ASP A 244 -10.29 -20.55 -19.68
N ARG A 245 -9.54 -21.65 -19.74
CA ARG A 245 -8.71 -22.16 -18.63
C ARG A 245 -7.32 -21.56 -18.60
N ASP A 246 -6.84 -21.04 -19.73
CA ASP A 246 -5.40 -20.92 -20.00
C ASP A 246 -4.91 -19.46 -20.11
N SER A 247 -5.50 -18.50 -19.37
CA SER A 247 -4.97 -17.11 -19.35
C SER A 247 -5.16 -16.31 -18.05
N LEU A 248 -6.33 -15.67 -17.86
CA LEU A 248 -6.51 -14.59 -16.86
C LEU A 248 -7.83 -14.72 -16.10
N GLN A 249 -7.84 -14.29 -14.83
CA GLN A 249 -9.07 -13.96 -14.09
C GLN A 249 -9.54 -12.56 -14.52
N ASN A 250 -10.83 -12.38 -14.83
CA ASN A 250 -11.35 -11.21 -15.55
C ASN A 250 -12.35 -10.43 -14.71
N ILE A 251 -11.97 -9.25 -14.22
CA ILE A 251 -12.78 -8.48 -13.27
C ILE A 251 -13.83 -7.62 -14.02
N ASN A 252 -15.11 -7.84 -13.72
CA ASN A 252 -16.24 -7.10 -14.33
C ASN A 252 -17.21 -6.63 -13.24
N PHE A 253 -17.69 -5.39 -13.28
CA PHE A 253 -18.62 -4.83 -12.28
C PHE A 253 -19.41 -3.63 -12.80
N THR A 254 -20.52 -3.33 -12.13
CA THR A 254 -21.35 -2.14 -12.37
C THR A 254 -21.41 -1.30 -11.11
N ILE A 255 -21.15 0.00 -11.22
CA ILE A 255 -21.40 0.98 -10.16
C ILE A 255 -22.51 1.96 -10.58
N SER A 256 -23.19 2.55 -9.60
CA SER A 256 -24.18 3.62 -9.79
C SER A 256 -23.90 4.80 -8.88
N TYR A 257 -24.26 5.99 -9.35
CA TYR A 257 -24.16 7.23 -8.60
C TYR A 257 -25.55 7.86 -8.37
N PRO A 258 -25.77 8.56 -7.24
CA PRO A 258 -27.03 9.25 -6.96
C PRO A 258 -27.26 10.48 -7.86
N GLU A 259 -28.53 10.93 -7.95
CA GLU A 259 -28.98 12.01 -8.84
C GLU A 259 -28.32 13.37 -8.60
N ILE A 260 -27.68 13.59 -7.44
CA ILE A 260 -26.86 14.78 -7.15
C ILE A 260 -25.61 14.90 -8.06
N TYR A 261 -25.29 13.86 -8.82
CA TYR A 261 -24.25 13.83 -9.85
C TYR A 261 -24.84 13.82 -11.27
N ASP A 262 -25.94 14.53 -11.50
CA ASP A 262 -26.59 14.68 -12.82
C ASP A 262 -25.65 15.25 -13.90
N GLN A 263 -24.80 16.20 -13.53
CA GLN A 263 -23.82 16.87 -14.40
C GLN A 263 -22.46 16.15 -14.48
N LEU A 264 -22.35 14.94 -13.92
CA LEU A 264 -21.16 14.11 -14.03
C LEU A 264 -20.85 13.77 -15.50
N ALA A 265 -19.59 13.89 -15.91
CA ALA A 265 -19.10 13.40 -17.20
C ALA A 265 -18.22 12.16 -16.96
N PRO A 266 -18.76 10.92 -16.93
CA PRO A 266 -18.08 9.79 -16.28
C PRO A 266 -16.73 9.41 -16.88
N ALA A 267 -16.55 9.55 -18.20
CA ALA A 267 -15.28 9.29 -18.89
C ALA A 267 -14.20 10.36 -18.65
N ARG A 268 -14.55 11.49 -18.05
CA ARG A 268 -13.62 12.52 -17.56
C ARG A 268 -13.44 12.38 -16.05
N ASP A 269 -14.55 12.35 -15.32
CA ASP A 269 -14.61 12.61 -13.88
C ASP A 269 -14.48 11.37 -12.98
N VAL A 270 -14.70 10.16 -13.51
CA VAL A 270 -14.63 8.92 -12.72
C VAL A 270 -13.40 8.10 -13.13
N LYS A 271 -12.62 7.67 -12.15
CA LYS A 271 -11.43 6.82 -12.33
C LYS A 271 -11.56 5.60 -11.41
N VAL A 272 -11.07 4.45 -11.85
CA VAL A 272 -11.12 3.22 -11.05
C VAL A 272 -9.75 2.55 -11.04
N VAL A 273 -9.33 2.08 -9.86
CA VAL A 273 -8.14 1.24 -9.70
C VAL A 273 -8.59 -0.12 -9.17
N VAL A 274 -8.06 -1.20 -9.75
CA VAL A 274 -8.28 -2.58 -9.29
C VAL A 274 -6.94 -3.17 -8.86
N LEU A 275 -6.92 -3.73 -7.64
CA LEU A 275 -5.76 -4.32 -6.98
C LEU A 275 -6.02 -5.81 -6.72
N GLN A 276 -5.13 -6.69 -7.18
CA GLN A 276 -5.14 -8.11 -6.83
C GLN A 276 -4.34 -8.31 -5.54
N ASN A 277 -4.91 -8.92 -4.52
CA ASN A 277 -4.26 -9.20 -3.23
C ASN A 277 -3.63 -7.97 -2.54
N GLY A 278 -4.17 -6.77 -2.84
CA GLY A 278 -3.63 -5.48 -2.37
C GLY A 278 -2.33 -5.04 -3.04
N ARG A 279 -1.94 -5.66 -4.17
CA ARG A 279 -0.73 -5.36 -4.93
C ARG A 279 -0.87 -4.11 -5.79
N TYR A 280 0.18 -3.29 -5.81
CA TYR A 280 0.33 -2.14 -6.70
C TYR A 280 1.19 -2.45 -7.94
N ASP A 281 2.09 -3.43 -7.85
CA ASP A 281 3.03 -3.82 -8.91
C ASP A 281 2.34 -4.40 -10.16
N ASN A 282 1.08 -4.86 -10.00
CA ASN A 282 0.22 -5.36 -11.06
C ASN A 282 -1.15 -4.65 -11.15
N ALA A 283 -1.30 -3.49 -10.47
CA ALA A 283 -2.56 -2.75 -10.42
C ALA A 283 -3.07 -2.36 -11.82
N ARG A 284 -4.39 -2.45 -12.02
CA ARG A 284 -5.04 -2.03 -13.27
C ARG A 284 -5.84 -0.75 -13.05
N SER A 285 -5.43 0.32 -13.71
CA SER A 285 -6.13 1.62 -13.71
C SER A 285 -7.05 1.72 -14.93
N ILE A 286 -8.31 2.07 -14.71
CA ILE A 286 -9.32 2.23 -15.76
C ILE A 286 -9.87 3.66 -15.71
N GLU A 287 -9.50 4.48 -16.70
CA GLU A 287 -9.86 5.90 -16.73
C GLU A 287 -11.28 6.19 -17.25
N LYS A 288 -11.95 5.21 -17.85
CA LYS A 288 -13.25 5.36 -18.54
C LYS A 288 -14.10 4.09 -18.39
N PRO A 289 -15.42 4.18 -18.14
CA PRO A 289 -16.32 3.04 -18.17
C PRO A 289 -16.54 2.53 -19.61
N ALA A 290 -16.77 1.23 -19.76
CA ALA A 290 -17.09 0.59 -21.04
C ALA A 290 -18.54 0.86 -21.51
N LEU A 291 -19.44 1.16 -20.57
CA LEU A 291 -20.81 1.59 -20.87
C LEU A 291 -21.32 2.57 -19.80
N VAL A 292 -22.03 3.61 -20.24
CA VAL A 292 -22.77 4.56 -19.38
C VAL A 292 -24.25 4.45 -19.72
N MET A 293 -25.11 4.17 -18.73
CA MET A 293 -26.56 4.06 -18.92
C MET A 293 -27.30 4.30 -17.60
N ASN A 294 -28.27 5.23 -17.57
CA ASN A 294 -29.19 5.46 -16.44
C ASN A 294 -28.46 5.59 -15.08
N SER A 295 -27.49 6.49 -14.99
CA SER A 295 -26.59 6.70 -13.84
C SER A 295 -25.84 5.45 -13.35
N ARG A 296 -25.66 4.45 -14.23
CA ARG A 296 -24.80 3.28 -14.03
C ARG A 296 -23.60 3.33 -14.98
N LEU A 297 -22.45 2.92 -14.46
CA LEU A 297 -21.17 2.82 -15.14
C LEU A 297 -20.75 1.34 -15.10
N ARG A 298 -20.70 0.69 -16.27
CA ARG A 298 -20.21 -0.69 -16.37
C ARG A 298 -18.72 -0.67 -16.70
N TYR A 299 -17.96 -1.41 -15.91
CA TYR A 299 -16.54 -1.66 -16.14
C TYR A 299 -16.37 -3.14 -16.53
N GLY A 300 -15.69 -3.36 -17.64
CA GLY A 300 -15.46 -4.68 -18.21
C GLY A 300 -16.46 -5.14 -19.28
N TYR A 301 -16.15 -6.34 -19.75
CA TYR A 301 -16.56 -7.03 -20.97
C TYR A 301 -16.10 -6.39 -22.30
N GLN A 302 -15.43 -7.22 -23.11
CA GLN A 302 -14.73 -6.97 -24.37
C GLN A 302 -13.48 -6.07 -24.37
N ASP A 303 -13.29 -5.20 -23.39
CA ASP A 303 -11.95 -4.83 -22.91
C ASP A 303 -11.77 -5.40 -21.50
N LYS A 304 -10.85 -6.35 -21.34
CA LYS A 304 -10.75 -7.20 -20.14
C LYS A 304 -9.89 -6.56 -19.06
N ILE A 305 -10.44 -6.37 -17.86
CA ILE A 305 -9.65 -6.10 -16.65
C ILE A 305 -9.06 -7.45 -16.17
N GLY A 306 -8.07 -7.94 -16.92
CA GLY A 306 -7.48 -9.26 -16.75
C GLY A 306 -6.24 -9.29 -15.85
N PHE A 307 -6.22 -10.23 -14.92
CA PHE A 307 -5.11 -10.49 -13.99
C PHE A 307 -4.58 -11.92 -14.14
N LYS A 308 -3.26 -12.08 -14.00
CA LYS A 308 -2.61 -13.39 -13.88
C LYS A 308 -2.94 -13.98 -12.50
N PRO A 309 -3.54 -15.17 -12.40
CA PRO A 309 -4.09 -15.65 -11.12
C PRO A 309 -3.04 -16.13 -10.12
N GLY A 310 -1.82 -16.47 -10.58
CA GLY A 310 -0.83 -17.14 -9.72
C GLY A 310 -1.24 -18.57 -9.35
N LYS A 311 -0.70 -19.07 -8.24
CA LYS A 311 -1.12 -20.29 -7.53
C LYS A 311 -1.23 -19.98 -6.04
N GLU A 312 -1.90 -20.80 -5.22
CA GLU A 312 -1.96 -20.57 -3.77
C GLU A 312 -0.52 -20.39 -3.21
N PHE A 313 -0.31 -19.42 -2.32
CA PHE A 313 1.00 -18.97 -1.86
C PHE A 313 1.80 -20.07 -1.15
N ARG A 314 3.13 -20.04 -1.26
CA ARG A 314 3.97 -20.88 -0.38
C ARG A 314 3.91 -20.27 1.01
N TYR A 315 3.91 -21.10 2.06
CA TYR A 315 3.79 -20.62 3.43
C TYR A 315 5.00 -20.99 4.30
N ILE A 316 5.23 -20.18 5.32
CA ILE A 316 6.11 -20.45 6.46
C ILE A 316 5.23 -20.46 7.71
N MET A 317 5.37 -21.49 8.55
CA MET A 317 4.76 -21.55 9.88
C MET A 317 5.87 -21.66 10.93
N MET A 318 5.94 -20.65 11.80
CA MET A 318 6.89 -20.53 12.91
C MET A 318 6.26 -19.71 14.06
N GLN A 319 5.04 -20.08 14.44
CA GLN A 319 4.31 -19.52 15.59
C GLN A 319 4.97 -19.94 16.92
N THR A 320 5.74 -21.03 16.92
CA THR A 320 6.69 -21.42 17.96
C THR A 320 8.05 -21.69 17.31
N LEU A 321 9.13 -21.49 18.08
CA LEU A 321 10.51 -21.80 17.70
C LEU A 321 11.08 -23.00 18.48
N ASP A 322 10.22 -23.78 19.15
CA ASP A 322 10.62 -24.99 19.89
C ASP A 322 10.63 -26.25 19.01
N TYR A 323 9.89 -26.26 17.88
CA TYR A 323 9.83 -27.39 16.95
C TYR A 323 9.38 -26.98 15.53
N PRO A 324 9.75 -27.73 14.47
CA PRO A 324 9.31 -27.47 13.10
C PRO A 324 7.79 -27.59 12.93
N GLN A 325 7.18 -26.60 12.26
CA GLN A 325 5.78 -26.59 11.86
C GLN A 325 5.62 -26.71 10.32
N LEU A 326 4.42 -26.44 9.79
CA LEU A 326 4.14 -26.54 8.34
C LEU A 326 5.02 -25.61 7.50
N GLY A 327 5.60 -26.14 6.41
CA GLY A 327 6.57 -25.42 5.58
C GLY A 327 8.01 -25.42 6.12
N THR A 328 8.21 -25.73 7.40
CA THR A 328 9.51 -25.78 8.08
C THR A 328 10.05 -27.22 8.13
N GLU A 329 11.35 -27.40 7.98
CA GLU A 329 12.04 -28.70 8.06
C GLU A 329 12.74 -28.89 9.40
N PHE A 330 13.51 -27.88 9.83
CA PHE A 330 14.30 -27.93 11.06
C PHE A 330 14.31 -26.57 11.74
N VAL A 331 14.35 -26.57 13.07
CA VAL A 331 14.51 -25.36 13.89
C VAL A 331 15.67 -25.63 14.85
N ASN A 332 16.67 -24.75 14.83
CA ASN A 332 17.78 -24.77 15.77
C ASN A 332 17.68 -23.58 16.72
N ARG A 333 17.93 -23.83 18.00
CA ARG A 333 17.92 -22.83 19.07
C ARG A 333 19.33 -22.71 19.63
N ASN A 334 20.04 -21.67 19.21
CA ASN A 334 21.30 -21.30 19.82
C ASN A 334 21.02 -20.49 21.11
N LYS A 335 22.09 -20.07 21.80
CA LYS A 335 21.96 -19.16 22.95
C LYS A 335 21.56 -17.74 22.53
N ASP A 336 22.02 -17.32 21.34
CA ASP A 336 22.07 -15.92 20.93
C ASP A 336 21.18 -15.60 19.70
N ASN A 337 20.59 -16.63 19.06
CA ASN A 337 19.57 -16.50 18.01
C ASN A 337 18.78 -17.82 17.82
N TYR A 338 17.73 -17.75 17.00
CA TYR A 338 17.05 -18.92 16.44
C TYR A 338 17.30 -19.02 14.92
N GLU A 339 17.36 -20.25 14.41
CA GLU A 339 17.51 -20.57 13.00
C GLU A 339 16.33 -21.45 12.56
N VAL A 340 15.66 -21.09 11.47
CA VAL A 340 14.49 -21.80 10.93
C VAL A 340 14.79 -22.21 9.49
N TYR A 341 15.05 -23.49 9.27
CA TYR A 341 15.33 -24.05 7.95
C TYR A 341 14.03 -24.50 7.30
N LEU A 342 13.66 -23.87 6.19
CA LEU A 342 12.45 -24.20 5.45
C LEU A 342 12.61 -25.53 4.69
N LYS A 343 11.48 -26.19 4.40
CA LYS A 343 11.45 -27.33 3.47
C LYS A 343 11.93 -26.85 2.10
N PRO A 344 12.96 -27.47 1.50
CA PRO A 344 13.41 -27.10 0.17
C PRO A 344 12.27 -27.11 -0.85
N GLN A 345 12.26 -26.09 -1.69
CA GLN A 345 11.23 -25.82 -2.69
C GLN A 345 11.78 -26.09 -4.09
N GLU A 346 10.88 -26.22 -5.07
CA GLU A 346 11.21 -26.41 -6.49
C GLU A 346 10.29 -25.56 -7.40
N GLU A 347 10.68 -25.43 -8.67
CA GLU A 347 9.84 -24.85 -9.72
C GLU A 347 8.53 -25.64 -9.85
N ARG A 348 7.40 -25.02 -9.50
CA ARG A 348 6.06 -25.64 -9.60
C ARG A 348 5.22 -25.09 -10.75
N SER A 349 5.84 -24.39 -11.70
CA SER A 349 5.22 -23.75 -12.86
C SER A 349 4.27 -24.70 -13.62
N TYR A 350 4.78 -25.86 -14.03
CA TYR A 350 4.06 -26.91 -14.77
C TYR A 350 3.28 -27.90 -13.88
N HIS A 351 3.35 -27.78 -12.55
CA HIS A 351 2.70 -28.72 -11.63
C HIS A 351 1.19 -28.39 -11.49
N PRO A 352 0.32 -29.39 -11.26
CA PRO A 352 -1.10 -29.15 -10.93
C PRO A 352 -1.26 -28.19 -9.74
N ASN A 353 -2.34 -27.40 -9.71
CA ASN A 353 -2.61 -26.56 -8.55
C ASN A 353 -3.03 -27.41 -7.35
N PHE A 354 -2.51 -27.07 -6.17
CA PHE A 354 -2.90 -27.67 -4.90
C PHE A 354 -3.71 -26.64 -4.11
N PHE A 355 -5.00 -26.89 -3.93
CA PHE A 355 -5.90 -25.98 -3.24
C PHE A 355 -5.76 -26.14 -1.73
N TYR A 356 -5.30 -25.09 -1.07
CA TYR A 356 -5.31 -24.89 0.37
C TYR A 356 -5.60 -23.42 0.66
N ARG A 357 -5.98 -23.09 1.90
CA ARG A 357 -6.16 -21.69 2.29
C ARG A 357 -4.82 -21.08 2.67
N ASP A 358 -4.50 -19.98 2.02
CA ASP A 358 -3.44 -19.04 2.40
C ASP A 358 -4.07 -17.74 2.91
N LEU A 359 -3.30 -16.66 2.97
CA LEU A 359 -3.74 -15.31 3.34
C LEU A 359 -3.69 -14.31 2.17
N ASN A 360 -3.66 -14.78 0.91
CA ASN A 360 -3.46 -13.97 -0.31
C ASN A 360 -2.14 -13.16 -0.30
N GLY A 361 -1.02 -13.76 0.12
CA GLY A 361 0.30 -13.10 0.10
C GLY A 361 0.59 -12.23 1.33
N LYS A 362 -0.22 -12.38 2.39
CA LYS A 362 -0.10 -11.63 3.66
C LYS A 362 0.67 -12.46 4.70
N PHE A 363 0.91 -11.88 5.87
CA PHE A 363 1.48 -12.60 7.01
C PHE A 363 0.74 -12.21 8.29
N VAL A 364 0.99 -12.92 9.39
CA VAL A 364 0.54 -12.52 10.75
C VAL A 364 1.62 -12.94 11.73
N THR A 365 2.14 -12.01 12.54
CA THR A 365 3.07 -12.38 13.63
C THR A 365 2.28 -12.81 14.86
N MET A 366 2.78 -13.81 15.57
CA MET A 366 2.26 -14.29 16.85
C MET A 366 3.24 -15.31 17.46
N ASN A 367 3.33 -15.34 18.78
CA ASN A 367 3.94 -16.43 19.54
C ASN A 367 2.84 -17.31 20.13
N GLY A 368 3.02 -18.63 20.10
CA GLY A 368 2.06 -19.60 20.65
C GLY A 368 1.14 -20.24 19.62
N VAL A 369 0.64 -21.43 19.94
CA VAL A 369 -0.26 -22.21 19.08
C VAL A 369 -1.71 -22.13 19.56
N GLN A 370 -2.63 -22.73 18.81
CA GLN A 370 -4.06 -22.63 19.09
C GLN A 370 -4.39 -23.12 20.53
N ASN A 371 -5.15 -22.29 21.26
CA ASN A 371 -5.57 -22.45 22.67
C ASN A 371 -4.55 -22.05 23.74
N GLU A 372 -3.41 -21.45 23.38
CA GLU A 372 -2.49 -20.78 24.32
C GLU A 372 -2.77 -19.27 24.40
N GLU A 373 -2.39 -18.63 25.51
CA GLU A 373 -2.34 -17.16 25.59
C GLU A 373 -1.05 -16.70 24.91
N PRO A 374 -1.12 -15.90 23.82
CA PRO A 374 0.05 -15.63 22.99
C PRO A 374 1.03 -14.69 23.68
N GLY A 375 2.29 -15.11 23.76
CA GLY A 375 3.39 -14.26 24.23
C GLY A 375 3.90 -13.29 23.16
N ASP A 376 4.94 -12.53 23.48
CA ASP A 376 5.62 -11.69 22.51
C ASP A 376 6.38 -12.54 21.46
N PRO A 377 6.26 -12.24 20.15
CA PRO A 377 6.93 -12.99 19.10
C PRO A 377 8.40 -12.56 18.91
N ASP A 378 9.32 -13.52 19.05
CA ASP A 378 10.76 -13.33 18.81
C ASP A 378 11.10 -13.25 17.31
N TYR A 379 12.38 -13.06 16.98
CA TYR A 379 12.91 -13.16 15.61
C TYR A 379 13.76 -14.41 15.41
N ALA A 380 13.75 -14.91 14.16
CA ALA A 380 14.57 -16.04 13.72
C ALA A 380 15.18 -15.77 12.34
N HIS A 381 16.38 -16.32 12.12
CA HIS A 381 17.03 -16.37 10.81
C HIS A 381 16.38 -17.48 9.98
N VAL A 382 15.62 -17.11 8.95
CA VAL A 382 14.87 -18.05 8.12
C VAL A 382 15.66 -18.37 6.86
N TYR A 383 16.04 -19.64 6.71
CA TYR A 383 16.83 -20.14 5.59
C TYR A 383 15.94 -20.70 4.49
N PHE A 384 16.00 -20.04 3.33
CA PHE A 384 15.28 -20.40 2.12
C PHE A 384 16.14 -21.31 1.23
N THR A 385 15.52 -22.27 0.57
CA THR A 385 16.18 -23.16 -0.38
C THR A 385 15.24 -23.46 -1.54
N PHE A 386 15.71 -23.24 -2.77
CA PHE A 386 14.97 -23.50 -4.00
C PHE A 386 15.86 -24.27 -5.00
N TYR A 387 15.55 -25.54 -5.22
CA TYR A 387 16.25 -26.41 -6.18
C TYR A 387 16.00 -25.97 -7.61
N GLN A 388 17.08 -25.89 -8.40
CA GLN A 388 17.02 -25.66 -9.85
C GLN A 388 18.36 -26.08 -10.46
N ASP A 389 18.37 -27.01 -11.41
CA ASP A 389 19.60 -27.59 -12.02
C ASP A 389 20.62 -26.56 -12.55
N ARG A 390 20.14 -25.35 -12.90
CA ARG A 390 20.92 -24.25 -13.49
C ARG A 390 20.36 -22.90 -13.03
N PRO A 391 21.20 -21.86 -12.89
CA PRO A 391 20.72 -20.54 -12.56
C PRO A 391 19.83 -19.99 -13.69
N TYR A 392 18.83 -19.20 -13.33
CA TYR A 392 18.01 -18.46 -14.28
C TYR A 392 18.87 -17.47 -15.07
N TYR A 393 18.80 -17.55 -16.40
CA TYR A 393 19.58 -16.67 -17.28
C TYR A 393 19.04 -15.25 -17.25
N LYS A 394 19.89 -14.27 -16.90
CA LYS A 394 19.55 -12.84 -16.81
C LYS A 394 18.37 -12.52 -15.90
N ALA A 395 18.26 -13.28 -14.80
CA ALA A 395 17.31 -12.98 -13.75
C ALA A 395 17.86 -13.40 -12.38
N ASP A 396 17.67 -12.52 -11.40
CA ASP A 396 17.90 -12.82 -9.98
C ASP A 396 16.65 -13.43 -9.35
N LEU A 397 16.83 -14.37 -8.42
CA LEU A 397 15.74 -14.99 -7.68
C LEU A 397 15.57 -14.27 -6.33
N TYR A 398 14.33 -13.88 -6.02
CA TYR A 398 13.95 -13.24 -4.76
C TYR A 398 12.76 -13.97 -4.12
N VAL A 399 12.67 -13.92 -2.80
CA VAL A 399 11.42 -14.17 -2.06
C VAL A 399 10.60 -12.88 -2.07
N VAL A 400 9.30 -12.97 -2.37
CA VAL A 400 8.38 -11.82 -2.41
C VAL A 400 7.03 -12.13 -1.78
N GLY A 401 6.40 -11.10 -1.21
CA GLY A 401 5.07 -11.13 -0.60
C GLY A 401 4.77 -9.78 0.06
N LYS A 402 3.69 -9.65 0.84
CA LYS A 402 3.51 -8.44 1.67
C LYS A 402 4.61 -8.29 2.74
N LEU A 403 5.31 -9.38 3.09
CA LEU A 403 6.52 -9.34 3.91
C LEU A 403 7.67 -8.53 3.27
N THR A 404 7.72 -8.44 1.94
CA THR A 404 8.66 -7.55 1.20
C THR A 404 7.98 -6.28 0.68
N ASP A 405 6.77 -5.95 1.13
CA ASP A 405 5.90 -4.91 0.56
C ASP A 405 5.65 -5.05 -0.96
N TRP A 406 5.77 -6.28 -1.51
CA TRP A 406 5.78 -6.58 -2.95
C TRP A 406 6.93 -5.91 -3.73
N GLN A 407 8.09 -5.77 -3.08
CA GLN A 407 9.31 -5.24 -3.68
C GLN A 407 10.45 -6.28 -3.68
N PHE A 408 11.39 -6.09 -4.61
CA PHE A 408 12.67 -6.81 -4.64
C PHE A 408 13.65 -6.20 -3.62
N LYS A 409 13.52 -6.57 -2.34
CA LYS A 409 14.42 -6.14 -1.26
C LYS A 409 15.66 -7.05 -1.23
N ASP A 410 16.86 -6.47 -1.15
CA ASP A 410 18.12 -7.22 -1.24
C ASP A 410 18.30 -8.26 -0.11
N GLU A 411 17.71 -8.02 1.07
CA GLU A 411 17.65 -8.98 2.19
C GLU A 411 16.81 -10.25 1.91
N PHE A 412 16.11 -10.31 0.77
CA PHE A 412 15.32 -11.46 0.32
C PHE A 412 15.82 -12.04 -1.02
N ARG A 413 17.02 -11.66 -1.48
CA ARG A 413 17.66 -12.22 -2.68
C ARG A 413 18.29 -13.57 -2.38
N LEU A 414 18.07 -14.57 -3.24
CA LEU A 414 18.75 -15.86 -3.15
C LEU A 414 19.96 -15.93 -4.07
N SER A 415 21.06 -16.49 -3.56
CA SER A 415 22.30 -16.74 -4.30
C SER A 415 22.34 -18.16 -4.85
N TYR A 416 22.86 -18.35 -6.07
CA TYR A 416 22.92 -19.68 -6.69
C TYR A 416 24.19 -20.47 -6.33
N ASN A 417 24.02 -21.61 -5.68
CA ASN A 417 25.09 -22.53 -5.32
C ASN A 417 25.33 -23.56 -6.43
N ASN A 418 26.32 -23.26 -7.27
CA ASN A 418 26.75 -24.09 -8.41
C ASN A 418 27.27 -25.50 -8.03
N ARG A 419 27.55 -25.79 -6.76
CA ARG A 419 27.94 -27.14 -6.31
C ARG A 419 26.74 -28.00 -5.92
N GLU A 420 25.72 -27.36 -5.36
CA GLU A 420 24.57 -28.01 -4.73
C GLU A 420 23.31 -28.03 -5.62
N GLY A 421 23.32 -27.34 -6.77
CA GLY A 421 22.19 -27.33 -7.71
C GLY A 421 20.95 -26.57 -7.20
N ARG A 422 21.17 -25.55 -6.37
CA ARG A 422 20.08 -24.83 -5.69
C ARG A 422 20.41 -23.37 -5.41
N TYR A 423 19.36 -22.58 -5.29
CA TYR A 423 19.36 -21.24 -4.74
C TYR A 423 19.22 -21.29 -3.21
N GLU A 424 20.00 -20.47 -2.51
CA GLU A 424 20.07 -20.40 -1.05
C GLU A 424 19.98 -18.93 -0.60
N GLY A 425 19.30 -18.65 0.50
CA GLY A 425 19.17 -17.30 1.05
C GLY A 425 18.67 -17.29 2.50
N GLU A 426 18.81 -16.16 3.18
CA GLU A 426 18.55 -16.01 4.60
C GLU A 426 17.86 -14.65 4.85
N ALA A 427 16.81 -14.62 5.66
CA ALA A 427 16.18 -13.38 6.09
C ALA A 427 15.73 -13.43 7.56
N LEU A 428 15.92 -12.33 8.29
CA LEU A 428 15.46 -12.19 9.68
C LEU A 428 13.96 -11.85 9.70
N LEU A 429 13.15 -12.80 10.19
CA LEU A 429 11.69 -12.70 10.27
C LEU A 429 11.18 -12.94 11.70
N LYS A 430 10.04 -12.34 12.04
CA LYS A 430 9.39 -12.48 13.35
C LYS A 430 8.57 -13.77 13.42
N GLN A 431 8.34 -14.34 14.61
CA GLN A 431 7.47 -15.51 14.76
C GLN A 431 6.06 -15.26 14.20
N GLY A 432 5.50 -16.26 13.51
CA GLY A 432 4.19 -16.14 12.90
C GLY A 432 3.91 -17.10 11.74
N TYR A 433 3.02 -16.68 10.86
CA TYR A 433 2.67 -17.33 9.59
C TYR A 433 2.86 -16.36 8.43
N TYR A 434 3.54 -16.77 7.35
CA TYR A 434 3.90 -15.90 6.22
C TYR A 434 3.61 -16.56 4.87
N ASP A 435 2.84 -15.91 4.02
CA ASP A 435 2.74 -16.25 2.60
C ASP A 435 3.88 -15.61 1.78
N TYR A 436 4.39 -16.35 0.80
CA TYR A 436 5.39 -15.87 -0.15
C TYR A 436 5.34 -16.60 -1.51
N TYR A 437 6.02 -16.02 -2.49
CA TYR A 437 6.43 -16.67 -3.74
C TYR A 437 7.94 -16.55 -3.90
N TYR A 438 8.52 -17.42 -4.74
CA TYR A 438 9.77 -17.07 -5.42
C TYR A 438 9.44 -16.30 -6.70
N ALA A 439 10.11 -15.17 -6.92
CA ALA A 439 9.96 -14.35 -8.11
C ALA A 439 11.31 -14.06 -8.78
N LEU A 440 11.27 -13.88 -10.09
CA LEU A 440 12.40 -13.50 -10.91
C LEU A 440 12.41 -11.98 -11.13
N LYS A 441 13.54 -11.35 -10.84
CA LYS A 441 13.86 -10.00 -11.29
C LYS A 441 14.71 -10.09 -12.56
N GLN A 442 14.13 -9.78 -13.72
CA GLN A 442 14.85 -9.80 -15.00
C GLN A 442 15.77 -8.56 -15.15
N ASP A 443 16.90 -8.69 -15.87
CA ASP A 443 17.83 -7.58 -16.16
C ASP A 443 17.08 -6.31 -16.64
N GLY A 444 17.10 -5.24 -15.82
CA GLY A 444 16.47 -3.95 -16.18
C GLY A 444 14.95 -3.87 -15.99
N SER A 445 14.34 -4.82 -15.27
CA SER A 445 12.91 -4.82 -14.93
C SER A 445 12.70 -4.89 -13.41
N ASP A 446 11.76 -4.10 -12.91
CA ASP A 446 11.27 -4.17 -11.52
C ASP A 446 9.91 -4.89 -11.41
N GLN A 447 9.44 -5.54 -12.49
CA GLN A 447 8.22 -6.35 -12.46
C GLN A 447 8.45 -7.70 -11.79
N ILE A 448 7.58 -8.06 -10.84
CA ILE A 448 7.49 -9.40 -10.26
C ILE A 448 7.03 -10.40 -11.33
N ASP A 449 7.95 -11.25 -11.79
CA ASP A 449 7.69 -12.41 -12.64
C ASP A 449 7.68 -13.68 -11.79
N ILE A 450 6.56 -14.42 -11.83
CA ILE A 450 6.40 -15.72 -11.14
C ILE A 450 6.06 -16.86 -12.10
N ASP A 451 6.04 -16.60 -13.42
CA ASP A 451 5.56 -17.53 -14.44
C ASP A 451 6.40 -18.82 -14.44
N ARG A 452 7.70 -18.67 -14.21
CA ARG A 452 8.73 -19.73 -14.26
C ARG A 452 9.10 -20.32 -12.89
N THR A 453 8.45 -19.91 -11.81
CA THR A 453 8.75 -20.37 -10.44
C THR A 453 7.51 -20.98 -9.80
N GLU A 454 6.38 -20.30 -9.94
CA GLU A 454 5.08 -20.65 -9.38
C GLU A 454 4.09 -21.07 -10.48
N GLY A 455 4.11 -20.36 -11.61
CA GLY A 455 3.13 -20.53 -12.70
C GLY A 455 1.75 -19.99 -12.32
N HIS A 456 0.72 -20.44 -13.05
CA HIS A 456 -0.64 -19.94 -12.94
C HIS A 456 -1.68 -21.07 -12.91
N ALA A 457 -2.81 -20.84 -12.25
CA ALA A 457 -4.03 -21.64 -12.36
C ALA A 457 -5.27 -20.72 -12.25
N PHE A 458 -6.20 -20.77 -13.21
CA PHE A 458 -7.37 -19.88 -13.22
C PHE A 458 -8.29 -20.03 -11.99
N GLN A 459 -8.18 -21.16 -11.27
CA GLN A 459 -8.95 -21.47 -10.08
C GLN A 459 -8.35 -20.92 -8.77
N THR A 460 -7.22 -20.21 -8.82
CA THR A 460 -6.52 -19.78 -7.60
C THR A 460 -7.24 -18.66 -6.86
N SER A 461 -7.28 -18.80 -5.53
CA SER A 461 -7.94 -17.86 -4.62
C SER A 461 -7.27 -16.49 -4.71
N ASN A 462 -8.06 -15.42 -4.80
CA ASN A 462 -7.55 -14.05 -4.95
C ASN A 462 -8.55 -13.01 -4.44
N ASP A 463 -8.08 -12.00 -3.70
CA ASP A 463 -8.83 -10.81 -3.28
C ASP A 463 -8.69 -9.70 -4.34
N TYR A 464 -9.79 -9.25 -4.95
CA TYR A 464 -9.82 -8.12 -5.88
C TYR A 464 -10.47 -6.90 -5.25
N THR A 465 -9.66 -5.90 -4.90
CA THR A 465 -10.13 -4.63 -4.33
C THR A 465 -10.28 -3.57 -5.42
N VAL A 466 -11.51 -3.07 -5.58
CA VAL A 466 -11.88 -2.00 -6.51
C VAL A 466 -12.02 -0.69 -5.74
N LEU A 467 -11.28 0.34 -6.17
CA LEU A 467 -11.25 1.69 -5.61
C LEU A 467 -11.81 2.67 -6.66
N VAL A 468 -12.91 3.36 -6.35
CA VAL A 468 -13.63 4.26 -7.27
C VAL A 468 -13.42 5.71 -6.85
N TYR A 469 -12.82 6.49 -7.74
CA TYR A 469 -12.51 7.90 -7.53
C TYR A 469 -13.41 8.80 -8.38
N TYR A 470 -13.75 9.96 -7.84
CA TYR A 470 -14.46 11.04 -8.52
C TYR A 470 -13.69 12.36 -8.37
N THR A 471 -13.32 12.96 -9.50
CA THR A 471 -12.73 14.30 -9.58
C THR A 471 -13.86 15.33 -9.74
N PRO A 472 -14.15 16.19 -8.74
CA PRO A 472 -15.20 17.20 -8.87
C PRO A 472 -14.86 18.29 -9.90
N PRO A 473 -15.84 18.91 -10.58
CA PRO A 473 -15.62 20.12 -11.36
C PRO A 473 -14.95 21.22 -10.52
N ASN A 474 -13.81 21.74 -10.98
CA ASN A 474 -12.93 22.66 -10.24
C ASN A 474 -12.43 22.11 -8.88
N GLY A 475 -12.49 20.80 -8.65
CA GLY A 475 -12.12 20.15 -7.41
C GLY A 475 -10.60 20.11 -7.20
N ARG A 476 -10.17 20.50 -5.99
CA ARG A 476 -8.77 20.42 -5.56
C ARG A 476 -8.33 19.02 -5.09
N PHE A 477 -9.19 18.00 -5.21
CA PHE A 477 -8.99 16.65 -4.67
C PHE A 477 -9.74 15.60 -5.50
N ASP A 478 -9.16 14.40 -5.62
CA ASP A 478 -9.88 13.23 -6.14
C ASP A 478 -10.51 12.45 -4.98
N LYS A 479 -11.84 12.39 -4.96
CA LYS A 479 -12.58 11.76 -3.87
C LYS A 479 -12.67 10.26 -4.06
N LEU A 480 -12.24 9.48 -3.09
CA LEU A 480 -12.55 8.05 -3.04
C LEU A 480 -14.02 7.87 -2.64
N VAL A 481 -14.88 7.64 -3.63
CA VAL A 481 -16.36 7.65 -3.52
C VAL A 481 -17.00 6.26 -3.42
N ALA A 482 -16.26 5.18 -3.70
CA ALA A 482 -16.67 3.83 -3.32
C ALA A 482 -15.48 2.86 -3.23
N THR A 483 -15.62 1.82 -2.43
CA THR A 483 -14.64 0.71 -2.32
C THR A 483 -15.35 -0.64 -2.16
N LYS A 484 -14.92 -1.67 -2.88
CA LYS A 484 -15.42 -3.05 -2.69
C LYS A 484 -14.31 -4.07 -2.95
N THR A 485 -14.18 -5.05 -2.07
CA THR A 485 -13.34 -6.24 -2.30
C THR A 485 -14.22 -7.43 -2.65
N LEU A 486 -13.78 -8.22 -3.63
CA LEU A 486 -14.33 -9.55 -3.95
C LEU A 486 -13.23 -10.58 -3.75
N SER A 487 -13.48 -11.63 -2.97
CA SER A 487 -12.63 -12.82 -2.97
C SER A 487 -13.16 -13.82 -4.01
N ILE A 488 -12.36 -14.11 -5.05
CA ILE A 488 -12.55 -15.30 -5.88
C ILE A 488 -12.05 -16.50 -5.05
N ASN A 489 -12.89 -17.52 -4.90
CA ASN A 489 -12.61 -18.77 -4.22
C ASN A 489 -13.22 -19.92 -5.03
N TYR A 490 -12.58 -21.09 -5.03
CA TYR A 490 -13.00 -22.30 -5.78
C TYR A 490 -13.16 -23.53 -4.87
#